data_AF-A0AAN7CLP0-F1
#
_entry.id   AF-A0AAN7CLP0-F1
#
_cell.length_a   1.000
_cell.length_b   1.000
_cell.length_c   1.000
_cell.angle_alpha   90.00
_cell.angle_beta   90.00
_cell.angle_gamma   90.00
#
_symmetry.space_group_name_H-M   'P 1'
#
loop_
_entity.id
_entity.type
_entity.pdbx_description
1 polymer ?
#
loop_
_entity_poly.entity_id
_entity_poly.type
_entity_poly.pdbx_seq_one_letter_code
_entity_poly.pdbx_strand_id
1 'polypeptide(L)'
;MASELLPASAAAFAPPASSVIVVFDSKVAPWITLTLKRIKKPKDRRPLNSVWQQEIYLTEILSSPNAIWALASLLLPKAPKSELTKDISPLECEFIHVEAYIVHVDMVMRNEVAYKLTPGTINSLTKYHKNIHCVDAKASVDDWPEKDQQCNKLHEDFVKAINNFVFKTHAKTLEELEEDGTGELVGEASEVVKNNIM
;
A
#
# COMPACT_ATOMS: atom_id res chain seq x y z
N MET A 1 -10.75 3.90 24.53
CA MET A 1 -9.98 3.74 23.27
C MET A 1 -10.25 2.34 22.76
N ALA A 2 -11.11 2.18 21.74
CA ALA A 2 -11.39 0.86 21.19
C ALA A 2 -10.14 0.38 20.44
N SER A 3 -9.60 -0.76 20.85
CA SER A 3 -8.45 -1.39 20.22
C SER A 3 -8.82 -1.64 18.75
N GLU A 4 -8.11 -0.97 17.86
CA GLU A 4 -8.33 -1.07 16.43
C GLU A 4 -7.84 -2.43 15.96
N LEU A 5 -8.77 -3.37 15.78
CA LEU A 5 -8.47 -4.76 15.41
C LEU A 5 -8.23 -4.82 13.90
N LEU A 6 -7.01 -4.48 13.49
CA LEU A 6 -6.52 -4.87 12.18
C LEU A 6 -6.46 -6.41 12.10
N PRO A 7 -6.79 -7.01 10.95
CA PRO A 7 -6.69 -8.45 10.78
C PRO A 7 -5.24 -8.93 10.93
N ALA A 8 -5.05 -10.22 11.25
CA ALA A 8 -3.70 -10.80 11.39
C ALA A 8 -2.84 -10.65 10.12
N SER A 9 -3.47 -10.56 8.94
CA SER A 9 -2.79 -10.28 7.67
C SER A 9 -2.17 -8.90 7.59
N ALA A 10 -2.58 -7.96 8.44
CA ALA A 10 -1.98 -6.63 8.54
C ALA A 10 -0.70 -6.61 9.39
N ALA A 11 -0.39 -7.66 10.15
CA ALA A 11 0.81 -7.72 10.99
C ALA A 11 2.10 -7.77 10.15
N ALA A 12 3.22 -7.26 10.68
CA ALA A 12 4.51 -7.35 9.99
C ALA A 12 4.85 -8.79 9.61
N PHE A 13 5.42 -8.94 8.40
CA PHE A 13 5.82 -10.22 7.82
C PHE A 13 4.70 -11.26 7.64
N ALA A 14 3.43 -10.91 7.94
CA ALA A 14 2.32 -11.82 7.73
C ALA A 14 2.11 -12.04 6.22
N PRO A 15 1.82 -13.29 5.80
CA PRO A 15 1.43 -13.56 4.43
C PRO A 15 0.11 -12.85 4.09
N PRO A 16 -0.16 -12.58 2.81
CA PRO A 16 -1.46 -12.10 2.37
C PRO A 16 -2.57 -13.03 2.89
N ALA A 17 -3.69 -12.45 3.35
CA ALA A 17 -4.83 -13.26 3.77
C ALA A 17 -5.40 -14.02 2.57
N SER A 18 -5.92 -15.22 2.81
CA SER A 18 -6.74 -15.93 1.83
C SER A 18 -8.12 -15.30 1.64
N SER A 19 -8.55 -14.43 2.57
CA SER A 19 -9.82 -13.72 2.53
C SER A 19 -9.67 -12.33 3.16
N VAL A 20 -10.12 -11.30 2.46
CA VAL A 20 -10.20 -9.93 2.97
C VAL A 20 -11.39 -9.78 3.88
N ILE A 21 -11.26 -8.99 4.96
CA ILE A 21 -12.41 -8.68 5.82
C ILE A 21 -13.08 -7.41 5.29
N VAL A 22 -14.33 -7.57 4.83
CA VAL A 22 -15.17 -6.46 4.38
C VAL A 22 -16.36 -6.37 5.32
N VAL A 23 -16.63 -5.16 5.82
CA VAL A 23 -17.78 -4.91 6.70
C VAL A 23 -18.56 -3.72 6.16
N PHE A 24 -19.81 -3.95 5.78
CA PHE A 24 -20.73 -2.92 5.31
C PHE A 24 -21.68 -2.45 6.41
N ASP A 25 -22.07 -1.17 6.34
CA ASP A 25 -23.18 -0.65 7.15
C ASP A 25 -24.50 -1.27 6.69
N SER A 26 -25.46 -1.28 7.61
CA SER A 26 -26.87 -1.67 7.42
C SER A 26 -27.51 -1.05 6.18
N LYS A 27 -27.03 0.12 5.74
CA LYS A 27 -27.40 0.75 4.47
C LYS A 27 -26.15 1.00 3.64
N VAL A 28 -26.10 0.37 2.48
CA VAL A 28 -25.00 0.54 1.55
C VAL A 28 -25.17 1.84 0.76
N ALA A 29 -24.09 2.61 0.65
CA ALA A 29 -24.07 3.84 -0.11
C ALA A 29 -24.33 3.58 -1.62
N PRO A 30 -25.02 4.48 -2.35
CA PRO A 30 -25.32 4.26 -3.76
C PRO A 30 -24.08 4.11 -4.65
N TRP A 31 -22.99 4.83 -4.34
CA TRP A 31 -21.76 4.82 -5.12
C TRP A 31 -21.14 3.41 -5.19
N ILE A 32 -21.05 2.69 -4.06
CA ILE A 32 -20.43 1.36 -4.05
C ILE A 32 -21.31 0.34 -4.78
N THR A 33 -22.64 0.48 -4.71
CA THR A 33 -23.53 -0.35 -5.53
C THR A 33 -23.30 -0.12 -7.02
N LEU A 34 -23.07 1.12 -7.44
CA LEU A 34 -22.75 1.46 -8.83
C LEU A 34 -21.40 0.89 -9.23
N THR A 35 -20.38 1.02 -8.39
CA THR A 35 -19.05 0.46 -8.65
C THR A 35 -19.10 -1.06 -8.76
N LEU A 36 -19.74 -1.75 -7.82
CA LEU A 36 -19.87 -3.21 -7.86
C LEU A 36 -20.63 -3.70 -9.09
N LYS A 37 -21.63 -2.95 -9.56
CA LYS A 37 -22.33 -3.25 -10.83
C LYS A 37 -21.46 -2.99 -12.05
N ARG A 38 -20.64 -1.93 -12.04
CA ARG A 38 -19.70 -1.59 -13.11
C ARG A 38 -18.65 -2.68 -13.30
N ILE A 39 -18.04 -3.14 -12.21
CA ILE A 39 -16.97 -4.15 -12.23
C ILE A 39 -17.51 -5.59 -12.37
N LYS A 40 -18.84 -5.74 -12.37
CA LYS A 40 -19.45 -7.05 -12.37
C LYS A 40 -19.17 -7.77 -13.68
N LYS A 41 -18.43 -8.89 -13.60
CA LYS A 41 -18.12 -9.71 -14.78
C LYS A 41 -19.41 -10.11 -15.51
N PRO A 42 -19.50 -9.97 -16.85
CA PRO A 42 -20.72 -10.29 -17.61
C PRO A 42 -21.22 -11.73 -17.45
N LYS A 43 -20.32 -12.67 -17.14
CA LYS A 43 -20.65 -14.08 -16.90
C LYS A 43 -21.26 -14.34 -15.53
N ASP A 44 -21.11 -13.41 -14.58
CA ASP A 44 -21.62 -13.54 -13.23
C ASP A 44 -23.10 -13.11 -13.18
N ARG A 45 -24.00 -14.07 -12.99
CA ARG A 45 -25.44 -13.83 -12.91
C ARG A 45 -25.94 -13.53 -11.50
N ARG A 46 -25.05 -13.47 -10.49
CA ARG A 46 -25.44 -13.26 -9.09
C ARG A 46 -26.11 -11.89 -8.89
N PRO A 47 -27.25 -11.80 -8.19
CA PRO A 47 -27.83 -10.51 -7.86
C PRO A 47 -26.95 -9.75 -6.86
N LEU A 48 -26.90 -8.41 -6.99
CA LEU A 48 -26.20 -7.48 -6.08
C LEU A 48 -27.19 -6.54 -5.40
N ASN A 49 -28.30 -7.11 -4.93
CA ASN A 49 -29.46 -6.35 -4.46
C ASN A 49 -29.51 -6.22 -2.93
N SER A 50 -28.77 -7.05 -2.20
CA SER A 50 -28.64 -6.97 -0.75
C SER A 50 -27.24 -6.60 -0.32
N VAL A 51 -27.12 -5.99 0.86
CA VAL A 51 -25.85 -5.65 1.52
C VAL A 51 -24.94 -6.87 1.60
N TRP A 52 -25.49 -7.99 2.07
CA TRP A 52 -24.76 -9.25 2.20
C TRP A 52 -24.23 -9.79 0.86
N GLN A 53 -24.99 -9.68 -0.23
CA GLN A 53 -24.53 -10.08 -1.56
C GLN A 53 -23.36 -9.22 -2.03
N GLN A 54 -23.45 -7.91 -1.78
CA GLN A 54 -22.41 -6.95 -2.17
C GLN A 54 -21.13 -7.14 -1.34
N GLU A 55 -21.27 -7.42 -0.05
CA GLU A 55 -20.15 -7.72 0.86
C GLU A 55 -19.40 -8.98 0.44
N ILE A 56 -20.11 -10.07 0.13
CA ILE A 56 -19.50 -11.29 -0.40
C ILE A 56 -18.81 -11.03 -1.73
N TYR A 57 -19.48 -10.32 -2.64
CA TYR A 57 -18.94 -10.05 -3.96
C TYR A 57 -17.65 -9.23 -3.89
N LEU A 58 -17.64 -8.18 -3.06
CA LEU A 58 -16.46 -7.36 -2.83
C LEU A 58 -15.35 -8.18 -2.15
N THR A 59 -15.71 -9.00 -1.16
CA THR A 59 -14.76 -9.90 -0.48
C THR A 59 -14.08 -10.84 -1.48
N GLU A 60 -14.84 -11.49 -2.37
CA GLU A 60 -14.28 -12.39 -3.38
C GLU A 60 -13.33 -11.69 -4.35
N ILE A 61 -13.69 -10.49 -4.81
CA ILE A 61 -12.85 -9.70 -5.72
C ILE A 61 -11.55 -9.29 -5.02
N LEU A 62 -11.64 -8.73 -3.81
CA LEU A 62 -10.47 -8.25 -3.08
C LEU A 62 -9.58 -9.37 -2.55
N SER A 63 -10.12 -10.58 -2.38
CA SER A 63 -9.36 -11.77 -1.97
C SER A 63 -8.65 -12.45 -3.14
N SER A 64 -8.83 -11.96 -4.37
CA SER A 64 -8.09 -12.42 -5.54
C SER A 64 -6.59 -12.14 -5.35
N PRO A 65 -5.69 -13.06 -5.70
CA PRO A 65 -4.25 -12.82 -5.64
C PRO A 65 -3.80 -11.70 -6.61
N ASN A 66 -4.64 -11.35 -7.58
CA ASN A 66 -4.39 -10.29 -8.55
C ASN A 66 -4.95 -8.93 -8.10
N ALA A 67 -5.63 -8.83 -6.95
CA ALA A 67 -6.20 -7.59 -6.44
C ALA A 67 -5.12 -6.69 -5.83
N ILE A 68 -4.16 -6.28 -6.67
CA ILE A 68 -3.05 -5.40 -6.31
C ILE A 68 -3.42 -3.98 -6.70
N TRP A 69 -3.21 -3.07 -5.75
CA TRP A 69 -3.47 -1.65 -5.88
C TRP A 69 -2.15 -0.88 -6.03
N ALA A 70 -2.10 0.01 -7.02
CA ALA A 70 -1.04 0.99 -7.16
C ALA A 70 -1.35 2.17 -6.22
N LEU A 71 -0.58 2.34 -5.16
CA LEU A 71 -0.79 3.43 -4.19
C LEU A 71 -0.08 4.72 -4.62
N ALA A 72 1.14 4.58 -5.15
CA ALA A 72 1.95 5.70 -5.60
C ALA A 72 3.09 5.22 -6.51
N SER A 73 3.68 6.16 -7.25
CA SER A 73 4.94 5.94 -7.96
C SER A 73 6.00 6.91 -7.43
N LEU A 74 7.12 6.38 -6.94
CA LEU A 74 8.24 7.15 -6.42
C LEU A 74 9.30 7.28 -7.51
N LEU A 75 9.70 8.50 -7.84
CA LEU A 75 10.86 8.75 -8.71
C LEU A 75 12.08 8.95 -7.83
N LEU A 76 13.01 7.98 -7.85
CA LEU A 76 14.16 7.96 -6.95
C LEU A 76 15.46 7.87 -7.74
N PRO A 77 16.56 8.52 -7.28
CA PRO A 77 17.87 8.36 -7.92
C PRO A 77 18.36 6.91 -7.89
N LYS A 78 19.05 6.46 -8.94
CA LYS A 78 19.63 5.10 -9.03
C LYS A 78 20.93 4.94 -8.24
N ALA A 79 21.59 6.05 -7.92
CA ALA A 79 22.91 6.06 -7.29
C ALA A 79 22.94 7.01 -6.08
N PRO A 80 23.86 6.78 -5.13
CA PRO A 80 24.14 7.72 -4.05
C PRO A 80 24.55 9.09 -4.57
N LYS A 81 24.28 10.15 -3.81
CA LYS A 81 24.65 11.55 -4.13
C LYS A 81 26.14 11.74 -4.42
N SER A 82 27.01 10.90 -3.89
CA SER A 82 28.45 10.93 -4.19
C SER A 82 28.80 10.52 -5.62
N GLU A 83 27.94 9.73 -6.27
CA GLU A 83 28.12 9.22 -7.63
C GLU A 83 27.27 9.97 -8.66
N LEU A 84 26.28 10.75 -8.21
CA LEU A 84 25.44 11.58 -9.07
C LEU A 84 26.21 12.83 -9.52
N THR A 85 26.14 13.13 -10.82
CA THR A 85 26.56 14.44 -11.32
C THR A 85 25.62 15.54 -10.79
N LYS A 86 26.11 16.77 -10.69
CA LYS A 86 25.37 17.91 -10.09
C LYS A 86 24.02 18.19 -10.76
N ASP A 87 23.84 17.75 -12.00
CA ASP A 87 22.59 17.82 -12.75
C ASP A 87 22.02 16.39 -12.88
N ILE A 88 21.15 16.00 -11.94
CA ILE A 88 20.46 14.69 -11.99
C ILE A 88 19.67 14.63 -13.29
N SER A 89 20.14 13.81 -14.23
CA SER A 89 19.43 13.61 -15.48
C SER A 89 18.24 12.68 -15.25
N PRO A 90 17.12 12.82 -15.99
CA PRO A 90 15.98 11.90 -15.88
C PRO A 90 16.33 10.42 -16.11
N LEU A 91 17.48 10.15 -16.75
CA LEU A 91 18.00 8.81 -17.02
C LEU A 91 18.60 8.13 -15.78
N GLU A 92 19.04 8.93 -14.80
CA GLU A 92 19.63 8.48 -13.54
C GLU A 92 18.58 8.23 -12.44
N CYS A 93 17.30 8.41 -12.74
CA CYS A 93 16.21 8.06 -11.83
C CYS A 93 15.54 6.75 -12.23
N GLU A 94 14.99 6.05 -11.24
CA GLU A 94 14.18 4.84 -11.38
C GLU A 94 12.81 5.08 -10.74
N PHE A 95 11.78 4.48 -11.33
CA PHE A 95 10.46 4.44 -10.74
C PHE A 95 10.32 3.22 -9.84
N ILE A 96 9.97 3.45 -8.59
CA ILE A 96 9.48 2.39 -7.69
C ILE A 96 7.97 2.56 -7.59
N HIS A 97 7.24 1.59 -8.14
CA HIS A 97 5.80 1.50 -7.97
C HIS A 97 5.49 0.92 -6.58
N VAL A 98 4.73 1.67 -5.80
CA VAL A 98 4.28 1.29 -4.46
C VAL A 98 2.98 0.52 -4.63
N GLU A 99 3.09 -0.79 -4.52
CA GLU A 99 1.98 -1.73 -4.68
C GLU A 99 1.55 -2.26 -3.32
N ALA A 100 0.24 -2.43 -3.16
CA ALA A 100 -0.35 -2.95 -1.94
C ALA A 100 -1.59 -3.79 -2.23
N TYR A 101 -1.97 -4.65 -1.30
CA TYR A 101 -3.27 -5.33 -1.32
C TYR A 101 -4.14 -4.81 -0.19
N ILE A 102 -5.46 -4.87 -0.38
CA ILE A 102 -6.42 -4.47 0.65
C ILE A 102 -6.50 -5.60 1.69
N VAL A 103 -6.36 -5.25 2.97
CA VAL A 103 -6.47 -6.20 4.09
C VAL A 103 -7.80 -6.09 4.82
N HIS A 104 -8.40 -4.89 4.81
CA HIS A 104 -9.60 -4.61 5.57
C HIS A 104 -10.38 -3.46 4.94
N VAL A 105 -11.71 -3.60 4.89
CA VAL A 105 -12.65 -2.55 4.50
C VAL A 105 -13.68 -2.41 5.61
N ASP A 106 -13.75 -1.25 6.25
CA ASP A 106 -14.74 -0.93 7.27
C ASP A 106 -15.57 0.27 6.84
N MET A 107 -16.81 0.01 6.42
CA MET A 107 -17.80 1.05 6.10
C MET A 107 -18.78 1.30 7.25
N VAL A 108 -18.57 0.72 8.43
CA VAL A 108 -19.47 0.86 9.59
C VAL A 108 -18.96 1.90 10.57
N MET A 109 -17.72 1.77 11.02
CA MET A 109 -17.20 2.64 12.09
C MET A 109 -16.43 3.83 11.55
N ARG A 110 -15.51 3.60 10.61
CA ARG A 110 -14.62 4.66 10.11
C ARG A 110 -14.80 5.02 8.64
N ASN A 111 -15.46 4.17 7.88
CA ASN A 111 -15.57 4.32 6.42
C ASN A 111 -14.19 4.39 5.74
N GLU A 112 -13.34 3.43 6.08
CA GLU A 112 -11.93 3.35 5.70
C GLU A 112 -11.58 2.02 5.01
N VAL A 113 -10.55 2.06 4.19
CA VAL A 113 -9.90 0.90 3.57
C VAL A 113 -8.44 0.89 4.01
N ALA A 114 -7.99 -0.27 4.45
CA ALA A 114 -6.61 -0.49 4.88
C ALA A 114 -5.85 -1.30 3.81
N TYR A 115 -4.70 -0.78 3.43
CA TYR A 115 -3.79 -1.32 2.43
C TYR A 115 -2.50 -1.77 3.11
N LYS A 116 -2.02 -2.96 2.74
CA LYS A 116 -0.71 -3.45 3.15
C LYS A 116 0.19 -3.65 1.93
N LEU A 117 1.42 -3.16 2.04
CA LEU A 117 2.39 -3.23 0.95
C LEU A 117 2.66 -4.68 0.54
N THR A 118 2.88 -4.88 -0.76
CA THR A 118 3.31 -6.19 -1.27
C THR A 118 4.74 -6.50 -0.78
N PRO A 119 5.10 -7.79 -0.66
CA PRO A 119 6.48 -8.18 -0.38
C PRO A 119 7.47 -7.62 -1.42
N GLY A 120 7.03 -7.48 -2.68
CA GLY A 120 7.83 -6.88 -3.75
C GLY A 120 8.18 -5.43 -3.47
N THR A 121 7.18 -4.60 -3.15
CA THR A 121 7.39 -3.20 -2.79
C THR A 121 8.23 -3.05 -1.52
N ILE A 122 7.96 -3.84 -0.47
CA ILE A 122 8.76 -3.84 0.76
C ILE A 122 10.23 -4.13 0.47
N ASN A 123 10.52 -5.13 -0.36
CA ASN A 123 11.88 -5.49 -0.74
C ASN A 123 12.57 -4.37 -1.54
N SER A 124 11.88 -3.78 -2.52
CA SER A 124 12.40 -2.67 -3.33
C SER A 124 12.74 -1.45 -2.46
N LEU A 125 11.85 -1.05 -1.55
CA LEU A 125 12.09 0.07 -0.62
C LEU A 125 13.22 -0.22 0.35
N THR A 126 13.28 -1.44 0.89
CA THR A 126 14.36 -1.88 1.79
C THR A 126 15.72 -1.84 1.09
N LYS A 127 15.78 -2.35 -0.14
CA LYS A 127 17.00 -2.33 -0.97
C LYS A 127 17.43 -0.90 -1.28
N TYR A 128 16.49 -0.03 -1.63
CA TYR A 128 16.75 1.39 -1.87
C TYR A 128 17.33 2.07 -0.63
N HIS A 129 16.68 1.89 0.53
CA HIS A 129 17.14 2.47 1.79
C HIS A 129 18.55 2.00 2.15
N LYS A 130 18.86 0.72 1.95
CA LYS A 130 20.18 0.17 2.28
C LYS A 130 21.29 0.69 1.36
N ASN A 131 21.04 0.71 0.05
CA ASN A 131 22.10 0.94 -0.94
C ASN A 131 22.32 2.43 -1.24
N ILE A 132 21.32 3.26 -1.02
CA ILE A 132 21.37 4.69 -1.39
C ILE A 132 21.24 5.54 -0.13
N HIS A 133 20.13 5.44 0.58
CA HIS A 133 19.89 6.30 1.76
C HIS A 133 20.94 6.11 2.86
N CYS A 134 21.26 4.87 3.24
CA CYS A 134 22.30 4.60 4.24
C CYS A 134 23.70 5.03 3.76
N VAL A 135 23.99 4.91 2.47
CA VAL A 135 25.30 5.30 1.90
C VAL A 135 25.46 6.82 1.92
N ASP A 136 24.43 7.54 1.50
CA ASP A 136 24.39 9.01 1.54
C ASP A 136 24.44 9.54 2.96
N ALA A 137 23.67 8.94 3.88
CA ALA A 137 23.69 9.32 5.29
C ALA A 137 25.10 9.15 5.88
N LYS A 138 25.79 8.04 5.56
CA LYS A 138 27.19 7.83 5.95
C LYS A 138 28.13 8.87 5.32
N ALA A 139 27.98 9.17 4.04
CA ALA A 139 28.86 10.13 3.37
C ALA A 139 28.71 11.56 3.92
N SER A 140 27.55 11.91 4.49
CA SER A 140 27.26 13.25 4.99
C SER A 140 27.83 13.60 6.38
N VAL A 141 28.32 12.60 7.13
CA VAL A 141 28.80 12.76 8.52
C VAL A 141 30.28 12.37 8.59
N ASP A 142 31.05 13.03 9.45
CA ASP A 142 32.45 12.67 9.72
C ASP A 142 32.61 11.19 10.09
N ASP A 143 33.78 10.61 9.84
CA ASP A 143 34.01 9.18 10.10
C ASP A 143 34.27 8.94 11.59
N TRP A 144 33.40 8.17 12.24
CA TRP A 144 33.48 7.87 13.67
C TRP A 144 33.08 6.41 13.95
N PRO A 145 33.61 5.79 15.03
CA PRO A 145 33.66 4.33 15.15
C PRO A 145 32.30 3.60 15.17
N GLU A 146 31.24 4.22 15.69
CA GLU A 146 29.92 3.56 15.84
C GLU A 146 28.94 3.94 14.71
N LYS A 147 29.41 4.70 13.71
CA LYS A 147 28.64 5.16 12.55
C LYS A 147 28.02 4.00 11.77
N ASP A 148 28.78 2.94 11.54
CA ASP A 148 28.29 1.74 10.85
C ASP A 148 27.21 1.03 11.65
N GLN A 149 27.36 0.95 12.97
CA GLN A 149 26.37 0.35 13.86
C GLN A 149 25.08 1.18 13.89
N GLN A 150 25.18 2.51 13.90
CA GLN A 150 24.02 3.39 13.87
C GLN A 150 23.27 3.32 12.54
N CYS A 151 23.96 3.28 11.41
CA CYS A 151 23.31 3.09 10.10
C CYS A 151 22.63 1.73 9.95
N ASN A 152 23.23 0.66 10.49
CA ASN A 152 22.58 -0.65 10.51
C ASN A 152 21.30 -0.62 11.35
N LYS A 153 21.35 0.02 12.53
CA LYS A 153 20.17 0.18 13.38
C LYS A 153 19.05 0.97 12.69
N LEU A 154 19.39 2.11 12.06
CA LEU A 154 18.43 2.90 11.29
C LEU A 154 17.79 2.07 10.17
N HIS A 155 18.58 1.25 9.49
CA HIS A 155 18.06 0.37 8.45
C HIS A 155 17.14 -0.72 9.01
N GLU A 156 17.49 -1.35 10.12
CA GLU A 156 16.63 -2.34 10.79
C GLU A 156 15.31 -1.72 11.26
N ASP A 157 15.36 -0.50 11.80
CA ASP A 157 14.17 0.23 12.23
C ASP A 157 13.29 0.60 11.03
N PHE A 158 13.89 1.01 9.90
CA PHE A 158 13.18 1.22 8.64
C PHE A 158 12.53 -0.06 8.13
N VAL A 159 13.25 -1.20 8.12
CA VAL A 159 12.70 -2.50 7.71
C VAL A 159 11.50 -2.87 8.56
N LYS A 160 11.57 -2.69 9.88
CA LYS A 160 10.44 -2.96 10.78
C LYS A 160 9.28 -2.01 10.53
N ALA A 161 9.54 -0.72 10.32
CA ALA A 161 8.51 0.28 10.05
C ALA A 161 7.77 -0.03 8.75
N ILE A 162 8.50 -0.27 7.65
CA ILE A 162 7.89 -0.53 6.34
C ILE A 162 7.14 -1.86 6.30
N ASN A 163 7.58 -2.87 7.07
CA ASN A 163 6.85 -4.14 7.19
C ASN A 163 5.56 -4.01 8.00
N ASN A 164 5.51 -3.11 8.98
CA ASN A 164 4.31 -2.80 9.75
C ASN A 164 3.43 -1.72 9.11
N PHE A 165 3.87 -1.16 7.98
CA PHE A 165 3.17 -0.06 7.34
C PHE A 165 1.83 -0.54 6.78
N VAL A 166 0.76 0.07 7.31
CA VAL A 166 -0.60 -0.11 6.84
C VAL A 166 -1.15 1.26 6.51
N PHE A 167 -1.39 1.50 5.23
CA PHE A 167 -1.98 2.76 4.79
C PHE A 167 -3.49 2.69 4.90
N LYS A 168 -4.12 3.72 5.48
CA LYS A 168 -5.57 3.82 5.61
C LYS A 168 -6.05 5.06 4.92
N THR A 169 -7.14 4.94 4.19
CA THR A 169 -7.79 6.06 3.52
C THR A 169 -9.29 5.81 3.45
N HIS A 170 -10.04 6.84 3.06
CA HIS A 170 -11.49 6.80 2.99
C HIS A 170 -11.98 5.78 1.95
N ALA A 171 -13.05 5.04 2.26
CA ALA A 171 -13.52 3.93 1.43
C ALA A 171 -13.98 4.33 0.02
N LYS A 172 -14.23 5.62 -0.23
CA LYS A 172 -14.50 6.16 -1.57
C LYS A 172 -13.39 5.88 -2.59
N THR A 173 -12.16 5.60 -2.15
CA THR A 173 -11.11 5.18 -3.09
C THR A 173 -11.47 3.91 -3.85
N LEU A 174 -12.37 3.06 -3.31
CA LEU A 174 -12.91 1.90 -4.00
C LEU A 174 -13.74 2.26 -5.24
N GLU A 175 -14.07 3.53 -5.50
CA GLU A 175 -14.66 3.96 -6.78
C GLU A 175 -13.74 3.66 -7.98
N GLU A 176 -12.43 3.59 -7.77
CA GLU A 176 -11.42 3.24 -8.78
C GLU A 176 -11.21 1.72 -8.94
N LEU A 177 -11.99 0.90 -8.23
CA LEU A 177 -11.89 -0.56 -8.30
C LEU A 177 -12.24 -1.06 -9.72
N GLU A 178 -11.42 -1.98 -10.26
CA GLU A 178 -11.62 -2.63 -11.55
C GLU A 178 -12.17 -4.08 -11.43
N GLU A 179 -12.46 -4.72 -12.56
CA GLU A 179 -13.11 -6.04 -12.65
C GLU A 179 -12.33 -7.19 -11.98
N ASP A 180 -11.02 -7.06 -11.85
CA ASP A 180 -10.11 -8.05 -11.29
C ASP A 180 -9.70 -7.75 -9.84
N GLY A 181 -10.20 -6.65 -9.27
CA GLY A 181 -9.90 -6.20 -7.91
C GLY A 181 -8.71 -5.26 -7.82
N THR A 182 -8.08 -4.92 -8.95
CA THR A 182 -7.06 -3.88 -9.02
C THR A 182 -7.67 -2.49 -8.88
N GLY A 183 -6.80 -1.51 -8.66
CA GLY A 183 -7.18 -0.10 -8.59
C GLY A 183 -5.95 0.78 -8.39
N GLU A 184 -6.14 2.09 -8.54
CA GLU A 184 -5.10 3.08 -8.34
C GLU A 184 -5.56 4.14 -7.33
N LEU A 185 -4.69 4.50 -6.39
CA LEU A 185 -4.88 5.70 -5.60
C LEU A 185 -4.38 6.91 -6.39
N VAL A 186 -5.27 7.85 -6.62
CA VAL A 186 -4.98 9.10 -7.34
C VAL A 186 -5.08 10.32 -6.43
N GLY A 187 -4.41 11.40 -6.83
CA GLY A 187 -4.48 12.70 -6.16
C GLY A 187 -3.88 12.69 -4.75
N GLU A 188 -4.57 13.32 -3.80
CA GLU A 188 -4.07 13.57 -2.44
C GLU A 188 -3.70 12.28 -1.69
N ALA A 189 -4.48 11.21 -1.84
CA ALA A 189 -4.18 9.94 -1.18
C ALA A 189 -2.84 9.35 -1.62
N SER A 190 -2.50 9.50 -2.90
CA SER A 190 -1.20 9.06 -3.43
C SER A 190 -0.04 9.88 -2.87
N GLU A 191 -0.21 11.20 -2.79
CA GLU A 191 0.81 12.09 -2.21
C GLU A 191 1.03 11.82 -0.71
N VAL A 192 -0.03 11.52 0.03
CA VAL A 192 0.09 11.11 1.44
C VAL A 192 0.90 9.81 1.55
N VAL A 193 0.69 8.83 0.68
CA VAL A 193 1.49 7.58 0.67
C VAL A 193 2.96 7.88 0.43
N LYS A 194 3.29 8.74 -0.55
CA LYS A 194 4.69 9.13 -0.83
C LYS A 194 5.35 9.76 0.40
N ASN A 195 4.67 10.69 1.05
CA ASN A 195 5.18 11.40 2.23
C ASN A 195 5.33 10.52 3.48
N ASN A 196 4.62 9.39 3.57
CA ASN A 196 4.76 8.47 4.70
C ASN A 196 5.81 7.38 4.48
N ILE A 197 6.21 7.14 3.22
CA ILE A 197 7.20 6.12 2.85
C ILE A 197 8.61 6.71 2.74
N MET A 198 8.74 7.95 2.24
CA MET A 198 10.01 8.69 2.18
C MET A 198 10.37 9.30 3.53
#